data_AF-A0A125QE45-F1
#
_entry.id   AF-A0A125QE45-F1
#
_cell.length_a   1.000
_cell.length_b   1.000
_cell.length_c   1.000
_cell.angle_alpha   90.00
_cell.angle_beta   90.00
_cell.angle_gamma   90.00
#
_symmetry.space_group_name_H-M   'P 1'
#
loop_
_entity.id
_entity.type
_entity.pdbx_description
1 polymer ?
#
loop_
_entity_poly.entity_id
_entity_poly.type
_entity_poly.pdbx_seq_one_letter_code
_entity_poly.pdbx_strand_id
1 'polypeptide(L)'
;MEPSRFANAMHLTTCAKEALVASGMQRVLIFMADRALSTLRVHQADGLPKDAAHLSLDVVNSTLLQRLLEKSAQVRLNPDNHAQFSALLPPILRRLFIGEHLLLRSLSCNGRVVMLIVADQGGGPFSETTVQAFGKTAQCIEKALHSFTNRSA
;
A
#
# COMPACT_ATOMS: atom_id res chain seq x y z
N MET A 1 -22.51 -17.82 -3.76
CA MET A 1 -21.74 -16.65 -3.31
C MET A 1 -21.26 -16.94 -1.89
N GLU A 2 -19.97 -17.08 -1.65
CA GLU A 2 -19.47 -17.17 -0.27
C GLU A 2 -19.53 -15.77 0.39
N PRO A 3 -20.02 -15.66 1.63
CA PRO A 3 -19.99 -14.39 2.34
C PRO A 3 -18.54 -14.03 2.70
N SER A 4 -17.99 -12.95 2.12
CA SER A 4 -16.80 -12.29 2.66
C SER A 4 -16.86 -12.07 4.20
N ARG A 5 -15.73 -12.27 4.88
CA ARG A 5 -15.68 -12.20 6.35
C ARG A 5 -15.69 -10.77 6.89
N PHE A 6 -15.70 -9.74 6.03
CA PHE A 6 -15.62 -8.34 6.46
C PHE A 6 -17.00 -7.71 6.60
N ALA A 7 -17.26 -7.10 7.76
CA ALA A 7 -18.51 -6.39 8.04
C ALA A 7 -18.56 -4.99 7.38
N ASN A 8 -17.41 -4.33 7.18
CA ASN A 8 -17.28 -3.04 6.51
C ASN A 8 -15.83 -2.83 5.98
N ALA A 9 -15.60 -1.72 5.29
CA ALA A 9 -14.28 -1.37 4.75
C ALA A 9 -13.19 -1.19 5.83
N MET A 10 -13.57 -0.78 7.04
CA MET A 10 -12.64 -0.64 8.16
C MET A 10 -12.06 -2.01 8.55
N HIS A 11 -12.90 -3.02 8.77
CA HIS A 11 -12.45 -4.39 9.07
C HIS A 11 -11.56 -4.98 7.97
N LEU A 12 -11.87 -4.70 6.70
CA LEU A 12 -11.03 -5.15 5.58
C LEU A 12 -9.64 -4.53 5.68
N THR A 13 -9.54 -3.22 5.86
CA THR A 13 -8.24 -2.55 5.94
C THR A 13 -7.45 -2.96 7.18
N THR A 14 -8.09 -3.16 8.34
CA THR A 14 -7.43 -3.68 9.55
C THR A 14 -6.83 -5.07 9.31
N CYS A 15 -7.61 -5.99 8.73
CA CYS A 15 -7.12 -7.33 8.41
C CYS A 15 -6.00 -7.31 7.36
N ALA A 16 -6.10 -6.42 6.36
CA ALA A 16 -5.03 -6.22 5.39
C ALA A 16 -3.72 -5.76 6.05
N LYS A 17 -3.80 -4.83 7.00
CA LYS A 17 -2.64 -4.37 7.80
C LYS A 17 -2.03 -5.52 8.59
N GLU A 18 -2.84 -6.27 9.33
CA GLU A 18 -2.39 -7.42 10.14
C GLU A 18 -1.72 -8.50 9.27
N ALA A 19 -2.28 -8.79 8.10
CA ALA A 19 -1.71 -9.75 7.16
C ALA A 19 -0.34 -9.28 6.61
N LEU A 20 -0.18 -7.98 6.34
CA LEU A 20 1.10 -7.41 5.91
C LEU A 20 2.15 -7.51 7.02
N VAL A 21 1.78 -7.20 8.26
CA VAL A 21 2.67 -7.36 9.42
C VAL A 21 3.06 -8.83 9.61
N ALA A 22 2.09 -9.75 9.54
CA ALA A 22 2.33 -11.19 9.61
C ALA A 22 3.20 -11.72 8.45
N SER A 23 3.22 -11.04 7.30
CA SER A 23 4.11 -11.36 6.18
C SER A 23 5.55 -10.85 6.35
N GLY A 24 5.86 -10.21 7.48
CA GLY A 24 7.19 -9.74 7.85
C GLY A 24 7.41 -8.24 7.69
N MET A 25 6.39 -7.46 7.32
CA MET A 25 6.52 -6.00 7.26
C MET A 25 6.51 -5.40 8.67
N GLN A 26 7.38 -4.44 8.93
CA GLN A 26 7.48 -3.76 10.23
C GLN A 26 6.81 -2.41 10.22
N ARG A 27 6.85 -1.71 9.09
CA ARG A 27 6.21 -0.39 8.92
C ARG A 27 5.31 -0.46 7.71
N VAL A 28 4.05 -0.07 7.89
CA VAL A 28 3.01 -0.20 6.85
C VAL A 28 2.16 1.06 6.83
N LEU A 29 1.90 1.59 5.63
CA LEU A 29 0.79 2.48 5.35
C LEU A 29 -0.11 1.84 4.30
N ILE A 30 -1.41 1.86 4.56
CA ILE A 30 -2.44 1.55 3.57
C ILE A 30 -3.19 2.84 3.27
N PHE A 31 -3.07 3.30 2.04
CA PHE A 31 -3.85 4.40 1.51
C PHE A 31 -5.05 3.87 0.72
N MET A 32 -6.18 4.57 0.83
CA MET A 32 -7.31 4.41 -0.08
C MET A 32 -7.36 5.60 -1.05
N ALA A 33 -7.59 5.30 -2.33
CA ALA A 33 -7.82 6.31 -3.35
C ALA A 33 -9.26 6.82 -3.29
N ASP A 34 -9.46 8.11 -3.49
CA ASP A 34 -10.80 8.67 -3.69
C ASP A 34 -11.40 8.26 -5.06
N ARG A 35 -12.65 8.66 -5.29
CA ARG A 35 -13.38 8.38 -6.54
C ARG A 35 -12.85 9.13 -7.76
N ALA A 36 -12.05 10.16 -7.60
CA ALA A 36 -11.43 10.89 -8.72
C ALA A 36 -9.99 10.45 -9.01
N LEU A 37 -9.41 9.55 -8.21
CA LEU A 37 -7.98 9.23 -8.21
C LEU A 37 -7.10 10.48 -8.01
N SER A 38 -7.63 11.50 -7.31
CA SER A 38 -6.93 12.75 -7.03
C SER A 38 -6.24 12.75 -5.68
N THR A 39 -6.79 12.03 -4.70
CA THR A 39 -6.23 11.97 -3.35
C THR A 39 -6.09 10.54 -2.85
N LEU A 40 -5.00 10.32 -2.11
CA LEU A 40 -4.77 9.13 -1.31
C LEU A 40 -4.86 9.52 0.16
N ARG A 41 -5.61 8.77 0.96
CA ARG A 41 -5.72 8.98 2.41
C ARG A 41 -5.36 7.72 3.15
N VAL A 42 -4.58 7.86 4.22
CA VAL A 42 -4.24 6.74 5.08
C VAL A 42 -5.51 6.21 5.74
N HIS A 43 -5.70 4.90 5.66
CA HIS A 43 -6.74 4.17 6.38
C HIS A 43 -6.15 3.31 7.48
N GLN A 44 -4.90 2.85 7.32
CA GLN A 44 -4.19 2.07 8.32
C GLN A 44 -2.71 2.43 8.32
N ALA A 45 -2.14 2.47 9.51
CA ALA A 45 -0.72 2.63 9.74
C ALA A 45 -0.25 1.62 10.80
N ASP A 46 0.95 1.09 10.64
CA ASP A 46 1.63 0.24 11.62
C ASP A 46 3.13 0.58 11.65
N GLY A 47 3.77 0.48 12.82
CA GLY A 47 5.20 0.77 12.99
C GLY A 47 5.66 2.20 12.65
N LEU A 48 4.74 3.17 12.58
CA LEU A 48 5.00 4.56 12.20
C LEU A 48 4.52 5.55 13.27
N PRO A 49 5.02 6.81 13.27
CA PRO A 49 4.51 7.85 14.17
C PRO A 49 2.99 8.02 14.03
N LYS A 50 2.31 8.32 15.14
CA LYS A 50 0.84 8.41 15.21
C LYS A 50 0.24 9.34 14.14
N ASP A 51 0.92 10.46 13.86
CA ASP A 51 0.46 11.45 12.89
C ASP A 51 0.42 10.93 11.45
N ALA A 52 1.14 9.83 11.15
CA ALA A 52 1.08 9.19 9.84
C ALA A 52 -0.32 8.65 9.51
N ALA A 53 -1.14 8.34 10.53
CA ALA A 53 -2.53 7.90 10.34
C ALA A 53 -3.44 8.98 9.72
N HIS A 54 -3.05 10.26 9.79
CA HIS A 54 -3.82 11.39 9.26
C HIS A 54 -3.30 11.89 7.89
N LEU A 55 -2.31 11.21 7.32
CA LEU A 55 -1.67 11.64 6.09
C LEU A 55 -2.63 11.55 4.89
N SER A 56 -2.65 12.60 4.08
CA SER A 56 -3.22 12.61 2.74
C SER A 56 -2.19 13.08 1.72
N LEU A 57 -2.20 12.46 0.54
CA LEU A 57 -1.33 12.79 -0.58
C LEU A 57 -2.19 13.24 -1.75
N ASP A 58 -1.81 14.36 -2.35
CA ASP A 58 -2.36 14.82 -3.62
C ASP A 58 -1.57 14.17 -4.77
N VAL A 59 -2.30 13.46 -5.63
CA VAL A 59 -1.75 12.68 -6.74
C VAL A 59 -1.17 13.59 -7.82
N VAL A 60 -1.71 14.80 -8.00
CA VAL A 60 -1.24 15.73 -9.04
C VAL A 60 0.22 16.13 -8.81
N ASN A 61 0.68 16.10 -7.56
CA ASN A 61 2.02 16.51 -7.15
C ASN A 61 3.07 15.38 -7.21
N SER A 62 2.71 14.18 -7.70
CA SER A 62 3.66 13.07 -7.82
C SER A 62 3.39 12.20 -9.05
N THR A 63 4.32 12.23 -10.00
CA THR A 63 4.30 11.37 -11.20
C THR A 63 4.37 9.88 -10.86
N LEU A 64 5.04 9.52 -9.76
CA LEU A 64 5.04 8.16 -9.24
C LEU A 64 3.65 7.71 -8.80
N LEU A 65 2.94 8.56 -8.04
CA LEU A 65 1.57 8.25 -7.61
C LEU A 65 0.62 8.16 -8.80
N GLN A 66 0.73 9.06 -9.78
CA GLN A 66 -0.06 9.01 -11.01
C GLN A 66 0.10 7.65 -11.71
N ARG A 67 1.33 7.19 -11.91
CA ARG A 67 1.60 5.88 -12.54
C ARG A 67 1.07 4.71 -11.72
N LEU A 68 1.23 4.76 -10.39
CA LEU A 68 0.71 3.72 -9.48
C LEU A 68 -0.82 3.67 -9.42
N LEU A 69 -1.52 4.77 -9.74
CA LEU A 69 -2.98 4.81 -9.78
C LEU A 69 -3.56 4.58 -11.16
N GLU A 70 -2.80 4.83 -12.23
CA GLU A 70 -3.20 4.54 -13.62
C GLU A 70 -3.35 3.03 -13.85
N LYS A 71 -2.39 2.24 -13.35
CA LYS A 71 -2.40 0.78 -13.48
C LYS A 71 -1.76 0.11 -12.26
N SER A 72 -2.34 -1.02 -11.84
CA SER A 72 -1.76 -1.84 -10.77
C SER A 72 -0.30 -2.21 -11.09
N ALA A 73 0.63 -1.74 -10.26
CA ALA A 73 2.06 -1.95 -10.36
C ALA A 73 2.69 -2.19 -8.97
N GLN A 74 3.92 -2.69 -8.96
CA GLN A 74 4.75 -2.79 -7.77
C GLN A 74 6.07 -2.09 -8.03
N VAL A 75 6.50 -1.26 -7.08
CA VAL A 75 7.82 -0.64 -7.10
C VAL A 75 8.59 -1.15 -5.88
N ARG A 76 9.81 -1.61 -6.10
CA ARG A 76 10.73 -2.05 -5.05
C ARG A 76 11.96 -1.17 -5.08
N LEU A 77 12.19 -0.44 -4.00
CA LEU A 77 13.42 0.28 -3.77
C LEU A 77 14.45 -0.68 -3.18
N ASN A 78 15.68 -0.57 -3.65
CA ASN A 78 16.87 -1.22 -3.16
C ASN A 78 18.09 -0.29 -3.37
N PRO A 79 19.27 -0.58 -2.81
CA PRO A 79 20.45 0.28 -2.96
C PRO A 79 20.78 0.62 -4.41
N ASP A 80 20.59 -0.32 -5.34
CA ASP A 80 20.91 -0.12 -6.77
C ASP A 80 20.06 0.97 -7.44
N ASN A 81 18.82 1.18 -6.97
CA ASN A 81 17.86 2.08 -7.60
C ASN A 81 17.35 3.20 -6.66
N HIS A 82 17.76 3.18 -5.39
CA HIS A 82 17.19 4.04 -4.35
C HIS A 82 17.32 5.52 -4.69
N ALA A 83 18.50 5.98 -5.08
CA ALA A 83 18.75 7.39 -5.40
C ALA A 83 17.80 7.92 -6.49
N GLN A 84 17.47 7.10 -7.49
CA GLN A 84 16.57 7.47 -8.56
C GLN A 84 15.10 7.47 -8.11
N PHE A 85 14.65 6.42 -7.43
CA PHE A 85 13.24 6.28 -7.05
C PHE A 85 12.85 7.09 -5.82
N SER A 86 13.75 7.27 -4.85
CA SER A 86 13.48 8.05 -3.64
C SER A 86 13.21 9.52 -3.97
N ALA A 87 13.86 10.06 -5.00
CA ALA A 87 13.61 11.40 -5.53
C ALA A 87 12.17 11.59 -6.04
N LEU A 88 11.54 10.51 -6.53
CA LEU A 88 10.15 10.51 -7.03
C LEU A 88 9.11 10.30 -5.92
N LEU A 89 9.52 9.84 -4.74
CA LEU A 89 8.61 9.70 -3.60
C LEU A 89 8.12 11.08 -3.12
N PRO A 90 6.83 11.20 -2.78
CA PRO A 90 6.32 12.33 -2.01
C PRO A 90 7.23 12.62 -0.79
N PRO A 91 7.60 13.89 -0.51
CA PRO A 91 8.59 14.22 0.52
C PRO A 91 8.27 13.65 1.91
N ILE A 92 6.99 13.56 2.26
CA ILE A 92 6.54 12.98 3.53
C ILE A 92 6.80 11.47 3.60
N LEU A 93 6.62 10.72 2.51
CA LEU A 93 6.92 9.28 2.49
C LEU A 93 8.42 9.04 2.63
N ARG A 94 9.25 9.89 2.00
CA ARG A 94 10.72 9.84 2.15
C ARG A 94 11.17 10.08 3.60
N ARG A 95 10.48 10.98 4.32
CA ARG A 95 10.75 11.22 5.75
C ARG A 95 10.30 10.07 6.65
N LEU A 96 9.18 9.43 6.33
CA LEU A 96 8.65 8.31 7.12
C LEU A 96 9.45 7.01 6.90
N PHE A 97 9.91 6.78 5.68
CA PHE A 97 10.65 5.59 5.26
C PHE A 97 12.09 5.97 4.85
N ILE A 98 12.95 6.16 5.85
CA ILE A 98 14.32 6.67 5.67
C ILE A 98 15.33 5.68 5.09
N GLY A 99 14.98 4.39 4.99
CA GLY A 99 15.90 3.34 4.54
C GLY A 99 15.89 3.15 3.03
N GLU A 100 16.85 2.37 2.55
CA GLU A 100 17.04 2.16 1.10
C GLU A 100 16.07 1.13 0.50
N HIS A 101 15.41 0.35 1.36
CA HIS A 101 14.51 -0.72 0.98
C HIS A 101 13.05 -0.36 1.30
N LEU A 102 12.22 -0.31 0.25
CA LEU A 102 10.80 0.04 0.36
C LEU A 102 9.99 -0.70 -0.70
N LEU A 103 8.79 -1.15 -0.36
CA LEU A 103 7.82 -1.72 -1.29
C LEU A 103 6.63 -0.77 -1.42
N LEU A 104 6.26 -0.43 -2.66
CA LEU A 104 5.00 0.24 -3.00
C LEU A 104 4.19 -0.69 -3.89
N ARG A 105 2.94 -0.96 -3.53
CA ARG A 105 2.05 -1.83 -4.28
C ARG A 105 0.65 -1.23 -4.36
N SER A 106 0.23 -0.90 -5.57
CA SER A 106 -1.16 -0.53 -5.86
C SER A 106 -2.01 -1.79 -6.05
N LEU A 107 -3.24 -1.80 -5.54
CA LEU A 107 -4.22 -2.87 -5.72
C LEU A 107 -5.46 -2.35 -6.43
N SER A 108 -5.94 -3.14 -7.38
CA SER A 108 -7.12 -2.81 -8.18
C SER A 108 -8.37 -3.58 -7.74
N CYS A 109 -9.51 -2.93 -7.85
CA CYS A 109 -10.82 -3.56 -7.77
C CYS A 109 -11.63 -3.09 -9.00
N ASN A 110 -12.23 -4.04 -9.71
CA ASN A 110 -13.03 -3.83 -10.92
C ASN A 110 -12.37 -2.91 -11.97
N GLY A 111 -11.09 -3.19 -12.27
CA GLY A 111 -10.32 -2.47 -13.30
C GLY A 111 -9.75 -1.12 -12.85
N ARG A 112 -9.91 -0.74 -11.59
CA ARG A 112 -9.48 0.55 -11.05
C ARG A 112 -8.61 0.37 -9.81
N VAL A 113 -7.53 1.13 -9.69
CA VAL A 113 -6.73 1.17 -8.46
C VAL A 113 -7.53 1.85 -7.34
N VAL A 114 -7.68 1.15 -6.21
CA VAL A 114 -8.45 1.62 -5.04
C VAL A 114 -7.59 1.74 -3.79
N MET A 115 -6.44 1.07 -3.75
CA MET A 115 -5.58 1.00 -2.58
C MET A 115 -4.11 1.11 -3.00
N LEU A 116 -3.31 1.80 -2.19
CA LEU A 116 -1.84 1.83 -2.29
C LEU A 116 -1.24 1.40 -0.95
N ILE A 117 -0.43 0.35 -0.98
CA ILE A 117 0.35 -0.13 0.17
C ILE A 117 1.76 0.42 0.05
N VAL A 118 2.29 0.95 1.15
CA VAL A 118 3.70 1.34 1.30
C VAL A 118 4.24 0.61 2.54
N ALA A 119 5.27 -0.22 2.38
CA ALA A 119 5.76 -1.05 3.47
C ALA A 119 7.26 -1.36 3.41
N ASP A 120 7.87 -1.53 4.58
CA ASP A 120 9.25 -2.01 4.70
C ASP A 120 9.54 -2.83 5.98
N GLN A 121 10.80 -3.24 6.14
CA GLN A 121 11.34 -3.90 7.32
C GLN A 121 12.27 -2.97 8.11
N GLY A 122 11.78 -1.78 8.46
CA GLY A 122 12.58 -0.78 9.19
C GLY A 122 13.66 -0.12 8.32
N GLY A 123 13.54 -0.25 6.99
CA GLY A 123 14.51 0.26 6.01
C GLY A 123 15.61 -0.72 5.63
N GLY A 124 15.65 -1.90 6.26
CA GLY A 124 16.62 -2.97 5.99
C GLY A 124 16.25 -3.84 4.78
N PRO A 125 17.19 -4.69 4.32
CA PRO A 125 17.00 -5.52 3.14
C PRO A 125 15.89 -6.55 3.31
N PHE A 126 15.15 -6.79 2.23
CA PHE A 126 14.17 -7.88 2.16
C PHE A 126 14.83 -9.18 1.69
N SER A 127 14.56 -10.28 2.40
CA SER A 127 14.78 -11.62 1.83
C SER A 127 13.84 -11.87 0.65
N GLU A 128 14.20 -12.78 -0.26
CA GLU A 128 13.31 -13.18 -1.35
C GLU A 128 11.99 -13.75 -0.84
N THR A 129 12.05 -14.54 0.24
CA THR A 129 10.87 -15.12 0.90
C THR A 129 9.91 -14.03 1.40
N THR A 130 10.43 -12.95 1.97
CA THR A 130 9.61 -11.81 2.43
C THR A 130 8.95 -11.09 1.26
N VAL A 131 9.68 -10.86 0.16
CA VAL A 131 9.11 -10.21 -1.04
C VAL A 131 7.99 -11.06 -1.64
N GLN A 132 8.19 -12.39 -1.71
CA GLN A 132 7.15 -13.32 -2.18
C GLN A 132 5.94 -13.35 -1.24
N ALA A 133 6.16 -13.37 0.08
CA ALA A 133 5.10 -13.35 1.07
C ALA A 133 4.27 -12.05 0.95
N PHE A 134 4.93 -10.89 0.86
CA PHE A 134 4.28 -9.61 0.61
C PHE A 134 3.42 -9.65 -0.66
N GLY A 135 3.95 -10.15 -1.78
CA GLY A 135 3.23 -10.23 -3.05
C GLY A 135 1.98 -11.12 -2.97
N LYS A 136 2.09 -12.29 -2.33
CA LYS A 136 0.94 -13.19 -2.12
C LYS A 136 -0.10 -12.59 -1.18
N THR A 137 0.33 -11.94 -0.10
CA THR A 137 -0.54 -11.23 0.83
C THR A 137 -1.30 -10.09 0.12
N ALA A 138 -0.60 -9.28 -0.67
CA ALA A 138 -1.19 -8.21 -1.47
C ALA A 138 -2.24 -8.75 -2.46
N GLN A 139 -1.98 -9.90 -3.11
CA GLN A 139 -2.95 -10.55 -3.99
C GLN A 139 -4.19 -11.05 -3.23
N CYS A 140 -4.02 -11.60 -2.02
CA CYS A 140 -5.15 -11.99 -1.18
C CYS A 140 -6.00 -10.79 -0.76
N ILE A 141 -5.36 -9.65 -0.43
CA ILE A 141 -6.06 -8.39 -0.14
C ILE A 141 -6.83 -7.90 -1.36
N GLU A 142 -6.23 -7.97 -2.55
CA GLU A 142 -6.88 -7.59 -3.82
C GLU A 142 -8.14 -8.45 -4.09
N LYS A 143 -8.04 -9.76 -3.91
CA LYS A 143 -9.20 -10.67 -4.00
C LYS A 143 -10.28 -10.35 -2.97
N ALA A 144 -9.88 -10.04 -1.74
CA ALA A 144 -10.80 -9.62 -0.68
C ALA A 144 -11.53 -8.31 -1.04
N LEU A 145 -10.85 -7.34 -1.65
CA LEU A 145 -11.45 -6.10 -2.15
C LEU A 145 -12.52 -6.38 -3.20
N HIS A 146 -12.22 -7.23 -4.19
CA HIS A 146 -13.19 -7.65 -5.21
C HIS A 146 -14.42 -8.33 -4.58
N SER A 147 -14.20 -9.30 -3.69
CA SER A 147 -15.30 -9.99 -3.00
C SER A 147 -16.13 -9.05 -2.12
N PHE A 148 -15.53 -8.00 -1.56
CA PHE A 148 -16.24 -7.02 -0.74
C PHE A 148 -17.08 -6.07 -1.59
N THR A 149 -16.53 -5.50 -2.67
CA THR A 149 -17.25 -4.55 -3.54
C THR A 149 -18.43 -5.20 -4.27
N ASN A 150 -18.30 -6.46 -4.70
CA ASN A 150 -19.36 -7.17 -5.40
C ASN A 150 -20.52 -7.64 -4.49
N ARG A 151 -20.47 -7.36 -3.19
CA ARG A 151 -21.59 -7.59 -2.24
C ARG A 151 -22.57 -6.43 -2.16
N SER A 152 -22.11 -5.23 -2.52
CA SER A 152 -22.90 -4.00 -2.45
C SER A 152 -23.60 -3.68 -3.77
N ALA A 153 -23.46 -4.54 -4.78
CA ALA A 153 -24.07 -4.44 -6.10
C ALA A 153 -25.30 -5.35 -6.19
#